data_AF-A0A925QWK8-F1
#
_entry.id   AF-A0A925QWK8-F1
#
_cell.length_a   1.000
_cell.length_b   1.000
_cell.length_c   1.000
_cell.angle_alpha   90.00
_cell.angle_beta   90.00
_cell.angle_gamma   90.00
#
_symmetry.space_group_name_H-M   'P 1'
#
loop_
_entity.id
_entity.type
_entity.pdbx_description
1 polymer ?
#
loop_
_entity_poly.entity_id
_entity_poly.type
_entity_poly.pdbx_seq_one_letter_code
_entity_poly.pdbx_strand_id
1 'polypeptide(L)'
;MTAFRIHCLDHGRAVLAAARESGKPVTLVSPQASQAGIGWWRELVRRLRGDFPDLAFNAVLDCGPAAGLALAGIRAGMGPVRLNVDAPILAKIASIAEQAGSWAETGGEDALDLLGVPDPASRCREALGF
;
A
#
# COMPACT_ATOMS: atom_id res chain seq x y z
N MET A 1 9.33 0.58 -8.84
CA MET A 1 7.99 1.21 -8.75
C MET A 1 7.99 2.09 -7.51
N THR A 2 7.63 3.36 -7.61
CA THR A 2 7.72 4.28 -6.46
C THR A 2 6.59 3.99 -5.47
N ALA A 3 6.94 3.82 -4.19
CA ALA A 3 5.98 3.53 -3.13
C ALA A 3 5.67 4.78 -2.31
N PHE A 4 4.39 4.99 -1.98
CA PHE A 4 3.92 6.11 -1.19
C PHE A 4 3.08 5.61 -0.02
N ARG A 5 3.42 6.02 1.21
CA ARG A 5 2.59 5.76 2.38
C ARG A 5 1.54 6.85 2.51
N ILE A 6 0.27 6.44 2.51
CA ILE A 6 -0.89 7.34 2.51
C ILE A 6 -1.69 7.18 3.80
N HIS A 7 -2.23 8.28 4.32
CA HIS A 7 -2.94 8.32 5.61
C HIS A 7 -4.40 8.75 5.48
N CYS A 8 -4.81 9.15 4.28
CA CYS A 8 -6.18 9.55 3.97
C CYS A 8 -6.46 9.37 2.48
N LEU A 9 -7.73 9.53 2.09
CA LEU A 9 -8.15 9.38 0.70
C LEU A 9 -7.49 10.41 -0.23
N ASP A 10 -7.30 11.64 0.24
CA ASP A 10 -6.73 12.72 -0.59
C ASP A 10 -5.24 12.52 -0.89
N HIS A 11 -4.48 11.91 0.04
CA HIS A 11 -3.12 11.44 -0.25
C HIS A 11 -3.13 10.43 -1.40
N GLY A 12 -4.03 9.44 -1.35
CA GLY A 12 -4.17 8.45 -2.43
C GLY A 12 -4.51 9.09 -3.77
N ARG A 13 -5.44 10.05 -3.79
CA ARG A 13 -5.81 10.80 -5.00
C ARG A 13 -4.64 11.60 -5.56
N ALA A 14 -3.86 12.27 -4.71
CA ALA A 14 -2.69 13.02 -5.13
C ALA A 14 -1.64 12.12 -5.80
N VAL A 15 -1.34 10.96 -5.20
CA VAL A 15 -0.41 9.98 -5.78
C VAL A 15 -0.91 9.45 -7.12
N LEU A 16 -2.18 9.05 -7.20
CA LEU A 16 -2.74 8.45 -8.42
C LEU A 16 -2.92 9.48 -9.55
N ALA A 17 -3.25 10.73 -9.23
CA ALA A 17 -3.26 11.82 -10.20
C ALA A 17 -1.85 12.03 -10.79
N ALA A 18 -0.83 12.12 -9.94
CA ALA A 18 0.55 12.29 -10.39
C ALA A 18 1.06 11.07 -11.18
N ALA A 19 0.66 9.85 -10.80
CA ALA A 19 0.97 8.64 -11.55
C ALA A 19 0.33 8.64 -12.94
N ARG A 20 -0.92 9.09 -13.06
CA ARG A 20 -1.61 9.24 -14.35
C ARG A 20 -0.91 10.27 -15.24
N GLU A 21 -0.54 11.43 -14.70
CA GLU A 21 0.13 12.50 -15.44
C GLU A 21 1.52 12.06 -15.94
N SER A 22 2.30 11.37 -15.11
CA SER A 22 3.63 10.89 -15.47
C SER A 22 3.65 9.61 -16.31
N GLY A 23 2.55 8.86 -16.34
CA GLY A 23 2.50 7.49 -16.87
C GLY A 23 3.37 6.49 -16.09
N LYS A 24 3.86 6.84 -14.90
CA LYS A 24 4.74 5.99 -14.09
C LYS A 24 3.91 5.14 -13.12
N PRO A 25 4.21 3.84 -12.99
CA PRO A 25 3.48 2.97 -12.08
C PRO A 25 3.86 3.28 -10.61
N VAL A 26 2.88 3.17 -9.71
CA VAL A 26 3.03 3.48 -8.28
C VAL A 26 2.45 2.40 -7.38
N THR A 27 3.03 2.28 -6.17
CA THR A 27 2.50 1.47 -5.08
C THR A 27 1.96 2.39 -3.99
N LEU A 28 0.71 2.19 -3.60
CA LEU A 28 0.16 2.76 -2.38
C LEU A 28 0.43 1.80 -1.22
N VAL A 29 0.97 2.32 -0.13
CA VAL A 29 1.24 1.58 1.11
C VAL A 29 0.38 2.19 2.21
N SER A 30 -0.29 1.35 2.99
CA SER A 30 -1.06 1.82 4.14
C SER A 30 -0.15 2.36 5.26
N PRO A 31 -0.70 3.09 6.25
CA PRO A 31 -0.07 3.13 7.57
C PRO A 31 0.01 1.70 8.12
N GLN A 32 0.74 1.48 9.22
CA GLN A 32 0.76 0.14 9.80
C GLN A 32 -0.67 -0.31 10.13
N ALA A 33 -0.99 -1.56 9.82
CA ALA A 33 -2.32 -2.13 9.99
C ALA A 33 -2.78 -2.10 11.46
N SER A 34 -1.82 -2.10 12.40
CA SER A 34 -2.04 -1.89 13.84
C SER A 34 -2.57 -0.49 14.19
N GLN A 35 -2.33 0.51 13.33
CA GLN A 35 -2.75 1.90 13.53
C GLN A 35 -4.08 2.21 12.83
N ALA A 36 -4.18 1.88 11.54
CA ALA A 36 -5.35 2.27 10.73
C ALA A 36 -6.41 1.16 10.62
N GLY A 37 -6.00 -0.10 10.74
CA GLY A 37 -6.89 -1.25 10.58
C GLY A 37 -7.12 -1.68 9.13
N ILE A 38 -7.35 -2.99 8.97
CA ILE A 38 -7.53 -3.64 7.66
C ILE A 38 -8.81 -3.16 6.96
N GLY A 39 -9.89 -2.96 7.72
CA GLY A 39 -11.17 -2.51 7.18
C GLY A 39 -11.12 -1.10 6.59
N TRP A 40 -10.39 -0.19 7.25
CA TRP A 40 -10.15 1.15 6.73
C TRP A 40 -9.39 1.11 5.41
N TRP A 41 -8.32 0.32 5.35
CA TRP A 41 -7.52 0.18 4.13
C TRP A 41 -8.35 -0.35 2.96
N ARG A 42 -9.18 -1.37 3.21
CA ARG A 42 -10.09 -1.94 2.21
C ARG A 42 -11.02 -0.90 1.61
N GLU A 43 -11.70 -0.10 2.44
CA GLU A 43 -12.63 0.92 1.95
C GLU A 43 -11.92 2.05 1.20
N LEU A 44 -10.74 2.45 1.68
CA LEU A 44 -9.93 3.45 0.99
C LEU A 44 -9.52 2.97 -0.40
N VAL A 45 -8.99 1.75 -0.51
CA VAL A 45 -8.60 1.16 -1.80
C VAL A 45 -9.82 1.01 -2.72
N ARG A 46 -10.95 0.53 -2.20
CA ARG A 46 -12.20 0.43 -2.98
C ARG A 46 -12.60 1.79 -3.55
N ARG A 47 -12.52 2.86 -2.76
CA ARG A 47 -12.85 4.21 -3.22
C ARG A 47 -11.87 4.70 -4.28
N LEU A 48 -10.56 4.50 -4.09
CA LEU A 48 -9.55 4.89 -5.08
C LEU A 48 -9.69 4.13 -6.40
N ARG A 49 -10.02 2.84 -6.37
CA ARG A 49 -10.32 2.07 -7.59
C ARG A 49 -11.53 2.63 -8.34
N GLY A 50 -12.54 3.10 -7.61
CA GLY A 50 -13.70 3.77 -8.21
C GLY A 50 -13.39 5.15 -8.77
N ASP A 51 -12.54 5.93 -8.11
CA ASP A 51 -12.12 7.27 -8.56
C ASP A 51 -11.13 7.19 -9.76
N PHE A 52 -10.39 6.08 -9.91
CA PHE A 52 -9.39 5.85 -10.95
C PHE A 52 -9.55 4.47 -11.62
N PRO A 53 -10.67 4.20 -12.34
CA PRO A 53 -10.96 2.88 -12.88
C PRO A 53 -9.95 2.43 -13.95
N ASP A 54 -9.39 3.37 -14.70
CA ASP A 54 -8.46 3.10 -15.81
C ASP A 54 -6.99 2.99 -15.38
N LEU A 55 -6.68 3.25 -14.10
CA LEU A 55 -5.31 3.27 -13.60
C LEU A 55 -4.98 2.01 -12.80
N ALA A 56 -4.06 1.20 -13.33
CA ALA A 56 -3.47 0.11 -12.58
C ALA A 56 -2.46 0.65 -11.54
N PHE A 57 -2.69 0.35 -10.27
CA PHE A 57 -1.76 0.60 -9.16
C PHE A 57 -1.72 -0.60 -8.22
N ASN A 58 -0.66 -0.74 -7.42
CA ASN A 58 -0.62 -1.71 -6.32
C ASN A 58 -1.09 -1.05 -5.03
N ALA A 59 -1.83 -1.78 -4.20
CA ALA A 59 -2.24 -1.34 -2.87
C ALA A 59 -1.77 -2.37 -1.83
N VAL A 60 -0.72 -2.03 -1.10
CA VAL A 60 -0.04 -2.90 -0.14
C VAL A 60 -0.49 -2.55 1.27
N LEU A 61 -0.91 -3.57 2.02
CA LEU A 61 -1.17 -3.46 3.44
C LEU A 61 0.15 -3.64 4.22
N ASP A 62 0.61 -2.59 4.89
CA ASP A 62 1.75 -2.64 5.79
C ASP A 62 1.33 -3.26 7.12
N CYS A 63 1.84 -4.44 7.44
CA CYS A 63 1.54 -5.18 8.66
C CYS A 63 2.61 -5.01 9.74
N GLY A 64 3.70 -4.27 9.48
CA GLY A 64 4.84 -4.16 10.40
C GLY A 64 5.29 -5.53 10.92
N PRO A 65 5.60 -5.69 12.21
CA PRO A 65 6.00 -6.99 12.78
C PRO A 65 4.82 -7.93 13.08
N ALA A 66 3.58 -7.55 12.75
CA ALA A 66 2.39 -8.28 13.17
C ALA A 66 1.96 -9.35 12.14
N ALA A 67 2.60 -10.51 12.19
CA ALA A 67 2.25 -11.69 11.37
C ALA A 67 0.75 -12.05 11.41
N GLY A 68 0.11 -11.91 12.56
CA GLY A 68 -1.33 -12.16 12.72
C GLY A 68 -2.20 -11.20 11.91
N LEU A 69 -1.80 -9.93 11.79
CA LEU A 69 -2.51 -8.95 10.96
C LEU A 69 -2.30 -9.21 9.47
N ALA A 70 -1.12 -9.68 9.05
CA ALA A 70 -0.88 -10.11 7.68
C ALA A 70 -1.82 -11.26 7.28
N LEU A 71 -1.94 -12.28 8.13
CA LEU A 71 -2.87 -13.40 7.90
C LEU A 71 -4.34 -12.94 7.88
N ALA A 72 -4.72 -12.05 8.80
CA ALA A 72 -6.08 -11.49 8.82
C ALA A 72 -6.39 -10.69 7.55
N GLY A 73 -5.41 -9.93 7.04
CA GLY A 73 -5.51 -9.18 5.78
C GLY A 73 -5.73 -10.12 4.61
N ILE A 74 -4.84 -11.10 4.42
CA ILE A 74 -4.92 -12.08 3.33
C ILE A 74 -6.28 -12.80 3.33
N ARG A 75 -6.74 -13.27 4.49
CA ARG A 75 -8.06 -13.92 4.62
C ARG A 75 -9.24 -13.00 4.31
N ALA A 76 -9.11 -11.70 4.56
CA ALA A 76 -10.12 -10.71 4.20
C ALA A 76 -10.08 -10.32 2.71
N GLY A 77 -9.31 -11.04 1.89
CA GLY A 77 -9.08 -10.69 0.48
C GLY A 77 -8.21 -9.45 0.31
N MET A 78 -7.53 -9.01 1.37
CA MET A 78 -6.62 -7.88 1.35
C MET A 78 -5.19 -8.35 1.17
N GLY A 79 -4.55 -7.78 0.16
CA GLY A 79 -3.23 -8.16 -0.27
C GLY A 79 -2.94 -7.46 -1.59
N PRO A 80 -1.68 -7.24 -1.93
CA PRO A 80 -0.46 -7.72 -1.26
C PRO A 80 -0.15 -7.13 0.13
N VAL A 81 0.70 -7.82 0.90
CA VAL A 81 1.09 -7.42 2.27
C VAL A 81 2.61 -7.23 2.40
N ARG A 82 3.03 -6.28 3.24
CA ARG A 82 4.43 -6.11 3.66
C ARG A 82 4.54 -6.29 5.17
N LEU A 83 5.60 -6.95 5.64
CA LEU A 83 5.79 -7.24 7.05
C LEU A 83 7.28 -7.35 7.42
N ASN A 84 7.63 -7.00 8.65
CA ASN A 84 8.99 -7.07 9.18
C ASN A 84 9.08 -8.18 10.24
N VAL A 85 9.33 -9.41 9.78
CA VAL A 85 9.42 -10.63 10.60
C VAL A 85 10.59 -11.49 10.12
N ASP A 86 11.02 -12.44 10.94
CA ASP A 86 12.10 -13.36 10.57
C ASP A 86 11.76 -14.17 9.30
N ALA A 87 12.80 -14.49 8.52
CA ALA A 87 12.67 -15.16 7.22
C ALA A 87 11.80 -16.45 7.24
N PRO A 88 11.87 -17.33 8.26
CA PRO A 88 11.01 -18.51 8.32
C PRO A 88 9.52 -18.18 8.50
N ILE A 89 9.19 -17.08 9.17
CA ILE A 89 7.81 -16.61 9.35
C ILE A 89 7.33 -16.00 8.03
N LEU A 90 8.16 -15.15 7.41
CA LEU A 90 7.85 -14.54 6.12
C LEU A 90 7.58 -15.61 5.05
N ALA A 91 8.41 -16.64 4.95
CA ALA A 91 8.24 -17.71 3.96
C ALA A 91 6.88 -18.42 4.11
N LYS A 92 6.42 -18.66 5.34
CA LYS A 92 5.09 -19.25 5.61
C LYS A 92 3.97 -18.31 5.17
N ILE A 93 4.08 -17.02 5.48
CA ILE A 93 3.06 -16.02 5.12
C ILE A 93 3.03 -15.81 3.60
N ALA A 94 4.18 -15.78 2.94
CA ALA A 94 4.29 -15.69 1.49
C ALA A 94 3.62 -16.88 0.79
N SER A 95 3.85 -18.11 1.28
CA SER A 95 3.17 -19.29 0.75
C SER A 95 1.64 -19.22 0.92
N ILE A 96 1.14 -18.70 2.05
CA ILE A 96 -0.29 -18.50 2.27
C ILE A 96 -0.85 -17.39 1.36
N ALA A 97 -0.11 -16.30 1.18
CA ALA A 97 -0.50 -15.21 0.30
C ALA A 97 -0.61 -15.67 -1.16
N GLU A 98 0.36 -16.46 -1.63
CA GLU A 98 0.37 -17.04 -2.98
C GLU A 98 -0.85 -17.93 -3.22
N GLN A 99 -1.17 -18.81 -2.28
CA GLN A 99 -2.38 -19.65 -2.34
C GLN A 99 -3.68 -18.82 -2.36
N ALA A 100 -3.65 -17.60 -1.84
CA ALA A 100 -4.77 -16.66 -1.86
C ALA A 100 -4.75 -15.71 -3.08
N GLY A 101 -3.86 -15.92 -4.06
CA GLY A 101 -3.74 -15.07 -5.26
C GLY A 101 -3.09 -13.70 -5.00
N SER A 102 -2.27 -13.61 -3.95
CA SER A 102 -1.59 -12.40 -3.50
C SER A 102 -0.09 -12.69 -3.28
N TRP A 103 0.66 -11.73 -2.75
CA TRP A 103 2.05 -11.93 -2.32
C TRP A 103 2.33 -11.26 -0.97
N ALA A 104 3.39 -11.70 -0.32
CA ALA A 104 3.91 -11.12 0.91
C ALA A 104 5.44 -10.99 0.84
N GLU A 105 5.98 -9.85 1.26
CA GLU A 105 7.42 -9.57 1.26
C GLU A 105 7.84 -8.72 2.46
N THR A 106 9.14 -8.65 2.75
CA THR A 106 9.67 -7.65 3.68
C THR A 106 9.59 -6.26 3.06
N GLY A 107 9.17 -5.25 3.83
CA GLY A 107 9.30 -3.86 3.41
C GLY A 107 8.28 -2.95 4.05
N GLY A 108 8.04 -1.81 3.39
CA GLY A 108 7.11 -0.78 3.83
C GLY A 108 7.87 0.47 4.27
N GLU A 109 9.05 0.30 4.84
CA GLU A 109 9.90 1.40 5.30
C GLU A 109 10.44 2.27 4.14
N ASP A 110 10.51 1.72 2.93
CA ASP A 110 10.94 2.36 1.69
C ASP A 110 9.91 3.33 1.09
N ALA A 111 8.66 3.29 1.57
CA ALA A 111 7.58 4.12 1.04
C ALA A 111 7.73 5.58 1.49
N LEU A 112 7.66 6.51 0.53
CA LEU A 112 7.64 7.93 0.81
C LEU A 112 6.40 8.29 1.64
N ASP A 113 6.60 8.72 2.87
CA ASP A 113 5.51 9.06 3.78
C ASP A 113 4.93 10.45 3.47
N LEU A 114 3.61 10.50 3.27
CA LEU A 114 2.88 11.74 3.03
C LEU A 114 2.30 12.37 4.31
N LEU A 115 2.51 11.76 5.49
CA LEU A 115 2.09 12.35 6.76
C LEU A 115 2.76 13.71 6.99
N GLY A 116 1.96 14.74 7.23
CA GLY A 116 2.46 16.10 7.50
C GLY A 116 3.05 16.81 6.29
N VAL A 117 2.97 16.24 5.08
CA VAL A 117 3.39 16.90 3.84
C VAL A 117 2.38 18.01 3.51
N PRO A 118 2.78 19.30 3.46
CA PRO A 118 1.84 20.40 3.27
C PRO A 118 1.15 20.38 1.90
N ASP A 119 1.88 19.98 0.86
CA ASP A 119 1.37 19.80 -0.51
C ASP A 119 1.74 18.40 -1.04
N PRO A 120 0.88 17.39 -0.79
CA PRO A 120 1.10 16.05 -1.27
C PRO A 120 1.20 15.95 -2.79
N ALA A 121 0.49 16.79 -3.55
CA ALA A 121 0.48 16.73 -5.01
C ALA A 121 1.84 17.13 -5.59
N SER A 122 2.39 18.26 -5.14
CA SER A 122 3.72 18.70 -5.58
C SER A 122 4.80 17.72 -5.15
N ARG A 123 4.70 17.15 -3.94
CA ARG A 123 5.64 16.14 -3.46
C ARG A 123 5.62 14.87 -4.31
N CYS A 124 4.44 14.45 -4.78
CA CYS A 124 4.30 13.30 -5.68
C CYS A 124 4.91 13.56 -7.06
N ARG A 125 4.68 14.75 -7.63
CA ARG A 125 5.30 15.15 -8.91
C ARG A 125 6.82 15.13 -8.84
N GLU A 126 7.39 15.74 -7.80
CA GLU A 126 8.82 15.73 -7.54
C GLU A 126 9.36 14.29 -7.42
N ALA A 127 8.70 13.44 -6.64
CA ALA A 127 9.09 12.03 -6.47
C ALA A 127 9.02 11.22 -7.77
N LEU A 128 8.13 11.61 -8.69
CA LEU A 128 7.96 11.00 -9.99
C LEU A 128 8.75 11.72 -11.09
N GLY A 129 9.45 12.82 -10.79
CA GLY A 129 10.37 13.52 -11.68
C GLY A 129 9.72 14.13 -12.92
N PHE A 130 8.63 14.89 -12.75
CA PHE A 130 7.99 15.68 -13.80
C PHE A 130 7.40 16.98 -13.27
#